data_AF-A0A838PKF5-F1
#
_entry.id   AF-A0A838PKF5-F1
#
_cell.length_a   1.000
_cell.length_b   1.000
_cell.length_c   1.000
_cell.angle_alpha   90.00
_cell.angle_beta   90.00
_cell.angle_gamma   90.00
#
_symmetry.space_group_name_H-M   'P 1'
#
loop_
_entity.id
_entity.type
_entity.pdbx_description
1 polymer ?
#
loop_
_entity_poly.entity_id
_entity_poly.type
_entity_poly.pdbx_seq_one_letter_code
_entity_poly.pdbx_strand_id
1 'polypeptide(L)'
;VKLEIADFPLFPRLAILDPESTRTLPSHLAASTGMDAMTHAIEGYVGLDWSPYQDGRSLVALRLIRENLERCVQEPDDEVRGNMLVAASLAITLNLGSTHSMSHPCGAHFGVPHGVANAINLPHVIRFNAEGGADIAARYRDICELFGLETGGSGAAVGDALASHVEGMTERMELPSRLSQVGVPEEGIPDLVEGAMGDGLSLLNPREPTEEDYETLYKRAL
;
A
#
# COMPACT_ATOMS: atom_id res chain seq x y z
N VAL A 1 5.26 -19.09 7.46
CA VAL A 1 4.37 -19.11 6.27
C VAL A 1 3.01 -18.55 6.66
N LYS A 2 2.55 -17.48 5.99
CA LYS A 2 1.17 -16.96 6.06
C LYS A 2 0.39 -17.63 4.93
N LEU A 3 -0.73 -18.28 5.25
CA LEU A 3 -1.59 -18.93 4.25
C LEU A 3 -2.85 -18.09 4.07
N GLU A 4 -3.13 -17.69 2.84
CA GLU A 4 -4.37 -17.00 2.48
C GLU A 4 -5.44 -18.03 2.08
N ILE A 5 -6.65 -17.88 2.63
CA ILE A 5 -7.82 -18.68 2.25
C ILE A 5 -8.86 -17.70 1.71
N ALA A 6 -8.99 -17.66 0.38
CA ALA A 6 -9.96 -16.83 -0.32
C ALA A 6 -11.01 -17.70 -1.01
N ASP A 7 -12.27 -17.57 -0.60
CA ASP A 7 -13.41 -18.29 -1.19
C ASP A 7 -14.70 -17.46 -1.06
N PHE A 8 -15.62 -17.58 -2.01
CA PHE A 8 -16.89 -16.84 -2.02
C PHE A 8 -17.75 -17.04 -0.77
N PRO A 9 -17.85 -18.24 -0.15
CA PRO A 9 -18.58 -18.44 1.09
C PRO A 9 -18.00 -17.70 2.31
N LEU A 10 -16.74 -17.24 2.25
CA LEU A 10 -16.10 -16.49 3.33
C LEU A 10 -16.49 -15.01 3.31
N PHE A 11 -17.15 -14.52 2.25
CA PHE A 11 -17.64 -13.14 2.20
C PHE A 11 -18.66 -12.90 3.31
N PRO A 12 -18.49 -11.85 4.13
CA PRO A 12 -19.45 -11.54 5.18
C PRO A 12 -20.80 -11.16 4.58
N ARG A 13 -21.89 -11.63 5.19
CA ARG A 13 -23.26 -11.27 4.76
C ARG A 13 -23.64 -9.83 5.10
N LEU A 14 -22.93 -9.23 6.06
CA LEU A 14 -23.12 -7.86 6.53
C LEU A 14 -21.78 -7.35 7.04
N ALA A 15 -21.37 -6.16 6.59
CA ALA A 15 -20.28 -5.39 7.16
C ALA A 15 -20.85 -4.12 7.79
N ILE A 16 -20.45 -3.82 9.02
CA ILE A 16 -20.87 -2.62 9.75
C ILE A 16 -19.62 -1.76 9.95
N LEU A 17 -19.66 -0.53 9.46
CA LEU A 17 -18.59 0.45 9.59
C LEU A 17 -19.01 1.48 10.64
N ASP A 18 -18.68 1.21 11.91
CA ASP A 18 -19.04 2.06 13.05
C ASP A 18 -17.81 2.85 13.54
N PRO A 19 -17.73 4.17 13.31
CA PRO A 19 -16.60 4.99 13.75
C PRO A 19 -16.41 4.97 15.27
N GLU A 20 -17.47 4.78 16.06
CA GLU A 20 -17.38 4.75 17.53
C GLU A 20 -16.51 3.59 18.02
N SER A 21 -16.56 2.46 17.30
CA SER A 21 -15.76 1.27 17.60
C SER A 21 -14.25 1.49 17.47
N THR A 22 -13.83 2.59 16.82
CA THR A 22 -12.41 2.92 16.61
C THR A 22 -11.88 3.99 17.57
N ARG A 23 -12.72 4.61 18.42
CA ARG A 23 -12.33 5.77 19.26
C ARG A 23 -11.10 5.52 20.14
N THR A 24 -10.88 4.28 20.57
CA THR A 24 -9.72 3.89 21.39
C THR A 24 -8.53 3.35 20.59
N LEU A 25 -8.60 3.37 19.25
CA LEU A 25 -7.50 2.94 18.38
C LEU A 25 -6.30 3.89 18.56
N PRO A 26 -5.11 3.38 18.96
CA PRO A 26 -3.90 4.18 19.04
C PRO A 26 -3.52 4.81 17.69
N SER A 27 -2.94 6.01 17.73
CA SER A 27 -2.54 6.77 16.52
C SER A 27 -1.64 5.98 15.57
N HIS A 28 -0.62 5.29 16.09
CA HIS A 28 0.29 4.48 15.28
C HIS A 28 -0.43 3.31 14.58
N LEU A 29 -1.46 2.72 15.20
CA LEU A 29 -2.29 1.70 14.54
C LEU A 29 -3.17 2.34 13.47
N ALA A 30 -3.78 3.49 13.73
CA ALA A 30 -4.57 4.21 12.74
C ALA A 30 -3.72 4.57 11.50
N ALA A 31 -2.49 5.04 11.72
CA ALA A 31 -1.52 5.32 10.66
C ALA A 31 -1.18 4.05 9.88
N SER A 32 -0.78 2.98 10.57
CA SER A 32 -0.42 1.71 9.94
C SER A 32 -1.56 1.14 9.10
N THR A 33 -2.79 1.08 9.63
CA THR A 33 -3.94 0.55 8.90
C THR A 33 -4.43 1.48 7.80
N GLY A 34 -4.23 2.78 7.94
CA GLY A 34 -4.54 3.75 6.90
C GLY A 34 -3.58 3.68 5.71
N MET A 35 -2.29 3.46 5.98
CA MET A 35 -1.29 3.18 4.94
C MET A 35 -1.59 1.87 4.22
N ASP A 36 -2.05 0.85 4.94
CA ASP A 36 -2.51 -0.40 4.35
C ASP A 36 -3.68 -0.18 3.36
N ALA A 37 -4.68 0.60 3.77
CA ALA A 37 -5.80 0.98 2.90
C ALA A 37 -5.35 1.80 1.67
N MET A 38 -4.34 2.67 1.83
CA MET A 38 -3.73 3.39 0.71
C MET A 38 -3.04 2.44 -0.25
N THR A 39 -2.25 1.50 0.25
CA THR A 39 -1.59 0.48 -0.58
C THR A 39 -2.61 -0.34 -1.35
N HIS A 40 -3.67 -0.82 -0.70
CA HIS A 40 -4.77 -1.52 -1.38
C HIS A 40 -5.36 -0.70 -2.53
N ALA A 41 -5.62 0.59 -2.31
CA ALA A 41 -6.22 1.44 -3.34
C ALA A 41 -5.24 1.77 -4.48
N ILE A 42 -3.95 1.98 -4.19
CA ILE A 42 -2.94 2.21 -5.23
C ILE A 42 -2.76 0.95 -6.06
N GLU A 43 -2.52 -0.21 -5.43
CA GLU A 43 -2.30 -1.47 -6.14
C GLU A 43 -3.56 -1.92 -6.88
N GLY A 44 -4.73 -1.77 -6.27
CA GLY A 44 -6.01 -2.04 -6.91
C GLY A 44 -6.27 -1.18 -8.14
N TYR A 45 -5.75 0.05 -8.17
CA TYR A 45 -5.83 0.92 -9.34
C TYR A 45 -4.81 0.53 -10.41
N VAL A 46 -3.56 0.27 -10.05
CA VAL A 46 -2.48 0.08 -11.03
C VAL A 46 -2.29 -1.37 -11.48
N GLY A 47 -2.88 -2.34 -10.78
CA GLY A 47 -2.75 -3.78 -11.04
C GLY A 47 -3.21 -4.22 -12.45
N LEU A 48 -2.76 -5.41 -12.87
CA LEU A 48 -3.06 -5.95 -14.20
C LEU A 48 -4.54 -6.26 -14.42
N ASP A 49 -5.25 -6.73 -13.39
CA ASP A 49 -6.69 -7.04 -13.45
C ASP A 49 -7.56 -5.80 -13.19
N TRP A 50 -7.22 -4.68 -13.84
CA TRP A 50 -7.96 -3.43 -13.67
C TRP A 50 -9.35 -3.52 -14.29
N SER A 51 -10.29 -2.79 -13.71
CA SER A 51 -11.63 -2.60 -14.28
C SER A 51 -12.19 -1.23 -13.91
N PRO A 52 -13.07 -0.63 -14.72
CA PRO A 52 -13.69 0.65 -14.37
C PRO A 52 -14.41 0.65 -13.01
N TYR A 53 -14.90 -0.52 -12.57
CA TYR A 53 -15.50 -0.69 -11.25
C TYR A 53 -14.47 -0.59 -10.13
N GLN A 54 -13.35 -1.31 -10.25
CA GLN A 54 -12.26 -1.23 -9.28
C GLN A 54 -11.60 0.15 -9.27
N ASP A 55 -11.48 0.78 -10.44
CA ASP A 55 -10.90 2.12 -10.59
C ASP A 55 -11.72 3.17 -9.85
N GLY A 56 -13.05 3.14 -10.03
CA GLY A 56 -13.96 4.03 -9.31
C GLY A 56 -13.86 3.88 -7.80
N ARG A 57 -13.75 2.64 -7.30
CA ARG A 57 -13.56 2.37 -5.86
C ARG A 57 -12.22 2.88 -5.35
N SER A 58 -11.15 2.58 -6.07
CA SER A 58 -9.76 2.92 -5.70
C SER A 58 -9.55 4.43 -5.65
N LEU A 59 -10.01 5.16 -6.68
CA LEU A 59 -9.87 6.62 -6.72
C LEU A 59 -10.72 7.31 -5.65
N VAL A 60 -11.92 6.81 -5.34
CA VAL A 60 -12.72 7.36 -4.23
C VAL A 60 -12.05 7.07 -2.88
N ALA A 61 -11.52 5.87 -2.68
CA ALA A 61 -10.76 5.53 -1.48
C ALA A 61 -9.55 6.45 -1.29
N LEU A 62 -8.74 6.66 -2.34
CA LEU A 62 -7.58 7.55 -2.31
C LEU A 62 -7.95 9.00 -2.01
N ARG A 63 -9.09 9.48 -2.53
CA ARG A 63 -9.58 10.83 -2.22
C ARG A 63 -9.93 10.97 -0.73
N LEU A 64 -10.66 10.01 -0.18
CA LEU A 64 -10.99 10.01 1.24
C LEU A 64 -9.73 9.91 2.10
N ILE A 65 -8.77 9.06 1.73
CA ILE A 65 -7.47 8.94 2.40
C ILE A 65 -6.71 10.26 2.39
N ARG A 66 -6.60 10.92 1.23
CA ARG A 66 -5.96 12.24 1.09
C ARG A 66 -6.57 13.27 2.05
N GLU A 67 -7.89 13.28 2.16
CA GLU A 67 -8.62 14.29 2.94
C GLU A 67 -8.64 13.99 4.46
N ASN A 68 -8.44 12.72 4.86
CA ASN A 68 -8.77 12.27 6.21
C ASN A 68 -7.65 11.53 6.95
N LEU A 69 -6.71 10.85 6.29
CA LEU A 69 -5.79 9.93 6.98
C LEU A 69 -4.92 10.63 8.03
N GLU A 70 -4.20 11.69 7.67
CA GLU A 70 -3.33 12.40 8.62
C GLU A 70 -4.15 13.01 9.78
N ARG A 71 -5.34 13.54 9.49
CA ARG A 71 -6.29 14.02 10.51
C ARG A 71 -6.75 12.89 11.43
N CYS A 72 -7.00 11.70 10.88
CA CYS A 72 -7.41 10.52 11.65
C CYS A 72 -6.31 10.05 12.62
N VAL A 73 -5.06 10.38 12.34
CA VAL A 73 -3.92 10.05 13.19
C VAL A 73 -3.69 11.12 14.26
N GLN A 74 -3.78 12.39 13.88
CA GLN A 74 -3.40 13.53 14.73
C GLN A 74 -4.56 14.07 15.58
N GLU A 75 -5.72 14.26 14.98
CA GLU A 75 -6.89 14.93 15.59
C GLU A 75 -8.20 14.21 15.19
N PRO A 76 -8.38 12.93 15.58
CA PRO A 76 -9.50 12.14 15.09
C PRO A 76 -10.84 12.52 15.73
N ASP A 77 -11.84 12.76 14.89
CA ASP A 77 -13.26 12.79 15.24
C ASP A 77 -14.04 11.64 14.54
N ASP A 78 -15.32 11.47 14.86
CA ASP A 78 -16.12 10.38 14.31
C ASP A 78 -16.35 10.51 12.78
N GLU A 79 -16.35 11.72 12.23
CA GLU A 79 -16.51 11.96 10.79
C GLU A 79 -15.27 11.48 10.03
N VAL A 80 -14.08 11.91 10.47
CA VAL A 80 -12.80 11.51 9.90
C VAL A 80 -12.59 10.00 10.02
N ARG A 81 -12.94 9.42 11.18
CA ARG A 81 -12.91 7.95 11.39
C ARG A 81 -13.87 7.23 10.45
N GLY A 82 -15.09 7.73 10.30
CA GLY A 82 -16.09 7.18 9.40
C GLY A 82 -15.62 7.20 7.94
N ASN A 83 -15.03 8.32 7.51
CA ASN A 83 -14.45 8.47 6.17
C ASN A 83 -13.32 7.47 5.94
N MET A 84 -12.43 7.26 6.92
CA MET A 84 -11.36 6.26 6.81
C MET A 84 -11.88 4.81 6.79
N LEU A 85 -12.94 4.49 7.55
CA LEU A 85 -13.58 3.18 7.47
C LEU A 85 -14.19 2.92 6.09
N VAL A 86 -14.86 3.93 5.50
CA VAL A 86 -15.40 3.85 4.14
C VAL A 86 -14.28 3.72 3.12
N ALA A 87 -13.20 4.51 3.26
CA ALA A 87 -12.05 4.45 2.37
C ALA A 87 -11.40 3.06 2.37
N ALA A 88 -11.13 2.51 3.56
CA ALA A 88 -10.59 1.15 3.71
C ALA A 88 -11.53 0.11 3.10
N SER A 89 -12.85 0.20 3.33
CA SER A 89 -13.82 -0.73 2.75
C SER A 89 -13.88 -0.65 1.21
N LEU A 90 -13.74 0.55 0.64
CA LEU A 90 -13.69 0.73 -0.81
C LEU A 90 -12.41 0.17 -1.41
N ALA A 91 -11.28 0.30 -0.70
CA ALA A 91 -9.98 -0.17 -1.14
C ALA A 91 -9.86 -1.71 -1.18
N ILE A 92 -10.64 -2.45 -0.37
CA ILE A 92 -10.59 -3.93 -0.32
C ILE A 92 -10.77 -4.54 -1.72
N THR A 93 -9.76 -5.25 -2.18
CA THR A 93 -9.70 -5.95 -3.46
C THR A 93 -8.81 -7.18 -3.36
N LEU A 94 -9.00 -8.13 -4.29
CA LEU A 94 -8.08 -9.25 -4.48
C LEU A 94 -6.98 -8.93 -5.50
N ASN A 95 -7.12 -7.83 -6.25
CA ASN A 95 -6.14 -7.34 -7.22
C ASN A 95 -5.12 -6.44 -6.51
N LEU A 96 -4.11 -7.04 -5.90
CA LEU A 96 -2.99 -6.34 -5.25
C LEU A 96 -1.71 -6.49 -6.09
N GLY A 97 -0.55 -6.17 -5.54
CA GLY A 97 0.70 -6.24 -6.28
C GLY A 97 1.93 -6.49 -5.41
N SER A 98 3.08 -6.06 -5.94
CA SER A 98 4.39 -6.35 -5.36
C SER A 98 4.60 -5.77 -3.95
N THR A 99 3.87 -4.73 -3.55
CA THR A 99 3.97 -4.20 -2.18
C THR A 99 3.49 -5.25 -1.19
N HIS A 100 2.34 -5.88 -1.45
CA HIS A 100 1.84 -6.94 -0.59
C HIS A 100 2.72 -8.19 -0.65
N SER A 101 3.19 -8.57 -1.85
CA SER A 101 4.16 -9.67 -2.02
C SER A 101 5.42 -9.44 -1.19
N MET A 102 5.90 -8.19 -1.11
CA MET A 102 7.07 -7.85 -0.29
C MET A 102 6.74 -7.83 1.22
N SER A 103 5.55 -7.37 1.59
CA SER A 103 5.18 -7.19 3.00
C SER A 103 4.78 -8.48 3.72
N HIS A 104 4.22 -9.46 3.02
CA HIS A 104 3.84 -10.75 3.58
C HIS A 104 5.02 -11.50 4.24
N PRO A 105 6.18 -11.67 3.60
CA PRO A 105 7.33 -12.31 4.23
C PRO A 105 7.93 -11.46 5.35
N CYS A 106 7.87 -10.12 5.30
CA CYS A 106 8.30 -9.28 6.44
C CYS A 106 7.55 -9.65 7.73
N GLY A 107 6.22 -9.81 7.63
CA GLY A 107 5.40 -10.25 8.76
C GLY A 107 5.66 -11.71 9.16
N ALA A 108 5.84 -12.61 8.18
CA ALA A 108 6.01 -14.03 8.44
C ALA A 108 7.37 -14.41 9.05
N HIS A 109 8.44 -13.72 8.67
CA HIS A 109 9.82 -14.03 9.10
C HIS A 109 10.26 -13.15 10.28
N PHE A 110 9.85 -11.88 10.32
CA PHE A 110 10.36 -10.90 11.28
C PHE A 110 9.29 -10.27 12.17
N GLY A 111 8.02 -10.65 12.01
CA GLY A 111 6.93 -10.13 12.84
C GLY A 111 6.59 -8.66 12.60
N VAL A 112 7.01 -8.10 11.45
CA VAL A 112 6.69 -6.71 11.08
C VAL A 112 5.17 -6.57 10.89
N PRO A 113 4.52 -5.60 11.55
CA PRO A 113 3.09 -5.35 11.34
C PRO A 113 2.76 -5.04 9.87
N HIS A 114 1.68 -5.62 9.35
CA HIS A 114 1.39 -5.61 7.90
C HIS A 114 1.35 -4.21 7.28
N GLY A 115 0.57 -3.30 7.87
CA GLY A 115 0.48 -1.92 7.36
C GLY A 115 1.78 -1.13 7.48
N VAL A 116 2.65 -1.47 8.44
CA VAL A 116 4.00 -0.88 8.55
C VAL A 116 4.89 -1.39 7.43
N ALA A 117 4.90 -2.70 7.16
CA ALA A 117 5.63 -3.27 6.03
C ALA A 117 5.15 -2.66 4.70
N ASN A 118 3.83 -2.50 4.52
CA ASN A 118 3.25 -1.85 3.36
C ASN A 118 3.69 -0.39 3.23
N ALA A 119 3.68 0.39 4.32
CA ALA A 119 4.15 1.77 4.31
C ALA A 119 5.63 1.89 3.90
N ILE A 120 6.49 0.98 4.37
CA ILE A 120 7.92 0.95 4.04
C ILE A 120 8.16 0.55 2.58
N ASN A 121 7.48 -0.50 2.09
CA ASN A 121 7.76 -1.06 0.77
C ASN A 121 7.10 -0.27 -0.38
N LEU A 122 5.93 0.33 -0.15
CA LEU A 122 5.10 0.98 -1.17
C LEU A 122 5.87 2.04 -2.00
N PRO A 123 6.63 2.99 -1.40
CA PRO A 123 7.36 4.00 -2.17
C PRO A 123 8.35 3.40 -3.18
N HIS A 124 8.99 2.28 -2.82
CA HIS A 124 9.96 1.62 -3.70
C HIS A 124 9.28 0.90 -4.86
N VAL A 125 8.16 0.24 -4.59
CA VAL A 125 7.33 -0.43 -5.61
C VAL A 125 6.71 0.58 -6.58
N ILE A 126 6.24 1.74 -6.10
CA ILE A 126 5.74 2.83 -6.94
C ILE A 126 6.81 3.27 -7.94
N ARG A 127 8.04 3.55 -7.48
CA ARG A 127 9.14 3.98 -8.35
C ARG A 127 9.47 2.91 -9.40
N PHE A 128 9.55 1.64 -8.98
CA PHE A 128 9.78 0.52 -9.89
C PHE A 128 8.67 0.38 -10.95
N ASN A 129 7.41 0.37 -10.53
CA ASN A 129 6.29 0.15 -11.43
C ASN A 129 6.11 1.30 -12.43
N ALA A 130 6.26 2.55 -12.00
CA ALA A 130 6.07 3.72 -12.87
C ALA A 130 7.07 3.76 -14.04
N GLU A 131 8.22 3.09 -13.94
CA GLU A 131 9.18 2.93 -15.03
C GLU A 131 8.85 1.78 -16.00
N GLY A 132 7.81 0.98 -15.73
CA GLY A 132 7.44 -0.19 -16.52
C GLY A 132 6.80 0.10 -17.89
N GLY A 133 6.49 1.36 -18.20
CA GLY A 133 5.93 1.77 -19.48
C GLY A 133 5.02 2.99 -19.37
N ALA A 134 4.69 3.59 -20.51
CA ALA A 134 3.88 4.81 -20.56
C ALA A 134 2.47 4.61 -19.99
N ASP A 135 1.86 3.44 -20.24
CA ASP A 135 0.51 3.12 -19.76
C ASP A 135 0.47 2.95 -18.24
N ILE A 136 1.47 2.28 -17.66
CA ILE A 136 1.58 2.14 -16.20
C ILE A 136 1.86 3.51 -15.56
N ALA A 137 2.78 4.29 -16.14
CA ALA A 137 3.08 5.64 -15.69
C ALA A 137 1.85 6.56 -15.73
N ALA A 138 0.97 6.42 -16.72
CA ALA A 138 -0.26 7.19 -16.82
C ALA A 138 -1.19 6.91 -15.63
N ARG A 139 -1.34 5.65 -15.21
CA ARG A 139 -2.17 5.32 -14.04
C ARG A 139 -1.60 5.89 -12.74
N TYR A 140 -0.28 5.87 -12.54
CA TYR A 140 0.32 6.57 -11.40
C TYR A 140 0.16 8.10 -11.48
N ARG A 141 0.11 8.66 -12.69
CA ARG A 141 -0.13 10.09 -12.90
C ARG A 141 -1.54 10.49 -12.46
N ASP A 142 -2.56 9.67 -12.73
CA ASP A 142 -3.92 9.92 -12.24
C ASP A 142 -3.94 10.03 -10.70
N ILE A 143 -3.17 9.17 -10.01
CA ILE A 143 -3.03 9.22 -8.55
C ILE A 143 -2.30 10.51 -8.14
N CYS A 144 -1.22 10.88 -8.82
CA CYS A 144 -0.53 12.15 -8.55
C CYS A 144 -1.46 13.36 -8.69
N GLU A 145 -2.24 13.43 -9.76
CA GLU A 145 -3.23 14.48 -9.99
C GLU A 145 -4.28 14.52 -8.89
N LEU A 146 -4.75 13.35 -8.43
CA LEU A 146 -5.67 13.24 -7.30
C LEU A 146 -5.08 13.82 -6.01
N PHE A 147 -3.78 13.62 -5.76
CA PHE A 147 -3.08 14.20 -4.61
C PHE A 147 -2.65 15.66 -4.84
N GLY A 148 -2.83 16.21 -6.05
CA GLY A 148 -2.43 17.56 -6.41
C GLY A 148 -0.91 17.72 -6.58
N LEU A 149 -0.23 16.65 -6.99
CA LEU A 149 1.21 16.62 -7.20
C LEU A 149 1.55 17.02 -8.64
N GLU A 150 2.49 17.94 -8.78
CA GLU A 150 3.08 18.24 -10.07
C GLU A 150 4.06 17.12 -10.47
N THR A 151 3.90 16.59 -11.68
CA THR A 151 4.75 15.50 -12.18
C THR A 151 5.41 15.88 -13.48
N GLY A 152 6.64 15.40 -13.68
CA GLY A 152 7.32 15.49 -14.96
C GLY A 152 6.72 14.55 -16.02
N GLY A 153 7.28 14.55 -17.23
CA GLY A 153 6.79 13.72 -18.34
C GLY A 153 7.15 12.24 -18.24
N SER A 154 8.31 11.87 -17.67
CA SER A 154 8.77 10.48 -17.62
C SER A 154 8.11 9.67 -16.51
N GLY A 155 8.01 8.35 -16.70
CA GLY A 155 7.53 7.42 -15.67
C GLY A 155 8.32 7.50 -14.37
N ALA A 156 9.65 7.62 -14.45
CA ALA A 156 10.51 7.83 -13.30
C ALA A 156 10.14 9.08 -12.49
N ALA A 157 9.85 10.20 -13.16
CA ALA A 157 9.45 11.45 -12.48
C ALA A 157 8.07 11.35 -11.83
N VAL A 158 7.13 10.64 -12.44
CA VAL A 158 5.81 10.35 -11.86
C VAL A 158 5.94 9.47 -10.62
N GLY A 159 6.69 8.37 -10.74
CA GLY A 159 6.92 7.43 -9.65
C GLY A 159 7.61 8.10 -8.47
N ASP A 160 8.64 8.91 -8.72
CA ASP A 160 9.36 9.61 -7.66
C ASP A 160 8.50 10.66 -6.94
N ALA A 161 7.67 11.40 -7.67
CA ALA A 161 6.77 12.39 -7.07
C ALA A 161 5.75 11.73 -6.13
N LEU A 162 5.11 10.63 -6.55
CA LEU A 162 4.14 9.92 -5.70
C LEU A 162 4.83 9.22 -4.53
N ALA A 163 5.94 8.53 -4.78
CA ALA A 163 6.68 7.82 -3.75
C ALA A 163 7.19 8.77 -2.66
N SER A 164 7.74 9.93 -3.04
CA SER A 164 8.18 10.95 -2.09
C SER A 164 7.02 11.54 -1.29
N HIS A 165 5.84 11.68 -1.90
CA HIS A 165 4.64 12.10 -1.18
C HIS A 165 4.22 11.08 -0.11
N VAL A 166 4.22 9.79 -0.46
CA VAL A 166 3.91 8.68 0.45
C VAL A 166 4.94 8.57 1.59
N GLU A 167 6.23 8.72 1.29
CA GLU A 167 7.31 8.77 2.30
C GLU A 167 7.06 9.93 3.28
N GLY A 168 6.78 11.13 2.75
CA GLY A 168 6.47 12.30 3.57
C GLY A 168 5.21 12.11 4.44
N MET A 169 4.18 11.42 3.95
CA MET A 169 3.01 11.07 4.77
C MET A 169 3.38 10.10 5.90
N THR A 170 4.19 9.08 5.58
CA THR A 170 4.67 8.07 6.55
C THR A 170 5.46 8.73 7.68
N GLU A 171 6.36 9.67 7.34
CA GLU A 171 7.12 10.47 8.31
C GLU A 171 6.24 11.36 9.19
N ARG A 172 5.27 12.09 8.59
CA ARG A 172 4.34 12.97 9.35
C ARG A 172 3.40 12.21 10.30
N MET A 173 3.19 10.92 10.04
CA MET A 173 2.44 10.02 10.92
C MET A 173 3.33 9.20 11.86
N GLU A 174 4.64 9.50 11.90
CA GLU A 174 5.63 8.87 12.79
C GLU A 174 5.72 7.34 12.64
N LEU A 175 5.47 6.83 11.44
CA LEU A 175 5.68 5.42 11.11
C LEU A 175 7.16 5.16 10.76
N PRO A 176 7.69 3.96 11.05
CA PRO A 176 9.00 3.55 10.55
C PRO A 176 9.06 3.63 9.02
N SER A 177 10.17 4.12 8.49
CA SER A 177 10.40 4.28 7.05
C SER A 177 11.41 3.28 6.49
N ARG A 178 12.00 2.43 7.34
CA ARG A 178 13.01 1.45 6.94
C ARG A 178 12.81 0.10 7.61
N LEU A 179 13.07 -0.99 6.91
CA LEU A 179 12.95 -2.35 7.44
C LEU A 179 13.91 -2.60 8.62
N SER A 180 15.09 -1.98 8.60
CA SER A 180 16.06 -2.03 9.70
C SER A 180 15.53 -1.44 11.01
N GLN A 181 14.61 -0.47 10.96
CA GLN A 181 13.98 0.12 12.15
C GLN A 181 12.96 -0.82 12.81
N VAL A 182 12.48 -1.83 12.08
CA VAL A 182 11.46 -2.79 12.53
C VAL A 182 12.03 -4.20 12.69
N GLY A 183 13.35 -4.32 12.81
CA GLY A 183 14.01 -5.57 13.19
C GLY A 183 14.32 -6.52 12.04
N VAL A 184 14.25 -6.06 10.79
CA VAL A 184 14.72 -6.83 9.63
C VAL A 184 16.21 -6.56 9.41
N PRO A 185 17.07 -7.58 9.46
CA PRO A 185 18.49 -7.42 9.18
C PRO A 185 18.79 -7.62 7.69
N GLU A 186 19.96 -7.16 7.22
CA GLU A 186 20.36 -7.28 5.81
C GLU A 186 20.48 -8.75 5.37
N GLU A 187 20.98 -9.61 6.26
CA GLU A 187 21.06 -11.06 6.03
C GLU A 187 19.69 -11.73 5.88
N GLY A 188 18.60 -11.03 6.20
CA GLY A 188 17.23 -11.51 6.02
C GLY A 188 16.67 -11.31 4.60
N ILE A 189 17.34 -10.52 3.75
CA ILE A 189 16.86 -10.22 2.39
C ILE A 189 16.62 -11.49 1.55
N PRO A 190 17.49 -12.52 1.55
CA PRO A 190 17.24 -13.74 0.78
C PRO A 190 15.90 -14.42 1.12
N ASP A 191 15.57 -14.54 2.42
CA ASP A 191 14.30 -15.12 2.87
C ASP A 191 13.09 -14.27 2.42
N LEU A 192 13.25 -12.93 2.45
CA LEU A 192 12.22 -12.00 2.00
C LEU A 192 11.98 -12.07 0.49
N VAL A 193 13.06 -12.23 -0.30
CA VAL A 193 12.99 -12.40 -1.76
C VAL A 193 12.31 -13.72 -2.11
N GLU A 194 12.72 -14.83 -1.48
CA GLU A 194 12.06 -16.14 -1.68
C GLU A 194 10.56 -16.04 -1.38
N GLY A 195 10.20 -15.40 -0.26
CA GLY A 195 8.81 -15.20 0.13
C GLY A 195 8.01 -14.35 -0.87
N ALA A 196 8.58 -13.26 -1.38
CA ALA A 196 7.91 -12.39 -2.35
C ALA A 196 7.75 -13.05 -3.73
N MET A 197 8.76 -13.80 -4.17
CA MET A 197 8.68 -14.61 -5.41
C MET A 197 7.64 -15.73 -5.30
N GLY A 198 7.47 -16.30 -4.10
CA GLY A 198 6.46 -17.32 -3.81
C GLY A 198 5.04 -16.79 -3.62
N ASP A 199 4.86 -15.47 -3.53
CA ASP A 199 3.55 -14.84 -3.33
C ASP A 199 2.82 -14.62 -4.66
N GLY A 200 1.58 -15.13 -4.74
CA GLY A 200 0.77 -15.08 -5.95
C GLY A 200 0.38 -13.67 -6.39
N LEU A 201 0.41 -12.69 -5.49
CA LEU A 201 0.09 -11.29 -5.81
C LEU A 201 1.14 -10.66 -6.73
N SER A 202 2.35 -11.22 -6.79
CA SER A 202 3.40 -10.80 -7.73
C SER A 202 2.94 -10.92 -9.19
N LEU A 203 2.06 -11.88 -9.50
CA LEU A 203 1.52 -12.12 -10.83
C LEU A 203 0.50 -11.06 -11.27
N LEU A 204 -0.01 -10.26 -10.33
CA LEU A 204 -1.01 -9.21 -10.57
C LEU A 204 -0.37 -7.82 -10.65
N ASN A 205 0.92 -7.70 -10.32
CA ASN A 205 1.65 -6.43 -10.38
C ASN A 205 1.82 -5.96 -11.84
N PRO A 206 1.64 -4.67 -12.17
CA PRO A 206 1.66 -4.18 -13.56
C PRO A 206 2.99 -4.33 -14.28
N ARG A 207 4.09 -4.42 -13.52
CA ARG A 207 5.44 -4.68 -14.03
C ARG A 207 5.94 -5.96 -13.37
N GLU A 208 6.09 -7.05 -14.13
CA GLU A 208 6.56 -8.32 -13.57
C GLU A 208 7.96 -8.15 -12.92
N PRO A 209 8.10 -8.40 -11.60
CA PRO A 209 9.38 -8.29 -10.91
C PRO A 209 10.18 -9.59 -11.03
N THR A 210 11.48 -9.46 -11.23
CA THR A 210 12.44 -10.56 -11.11
C THR A 210 12.94 -10.71 -9.67
N GLU A 211 13.64 -11.81 -9.38
CA GLU A 211 14.33 -12.02 -8.10
C GLU A 211 15.33 -10.88 -7.79
N GLU A 212 16.08 -10.43 -8.80
CA GLU A 212 17.03 -9.32 -8.69
C GLU A 212 16.32 -7.97 -8.45
N ASP A 213 15.14 -7.77 -9.05
CA ASP A 213 14.32 -6.59 -8.79
C ASP A 213 13.86 -6.57 -7.33
N TYR A 214 13.34 -7.69 -6.80
CA TYR A 214 12.94 -7.77 -5.39
C TYR A 214 14.13 -7.58 -4.44
N GLU A 215 15.28 -8.18 -4.72
CA GLU A 215 16.49 -7.97 -3.93
C GLU A 215 16.87 -6.47 -3.90
N THR A 216 16.82 -5.81 -5.05
CA THR A 216 17.09 -4.37 -5.17
C THR A 216 16.06 -3.54 -4.39
N LEU A 217 14.78 -3.90 -4.46
CA LEU A 217 13.71 -3.21 -3.74
C LEU A 217 13.87 -3.36 -2.22
N TYR A 218 14.15 -4.56 -1.72
CA TYR A 218 14.42 -4.77 -0.30
C TYR A 218 15.67 -4.04 0.18
N LYS A 219 16.74 -4.01 -0.61
CA LYS A 219 17.95 -3.23 -0.30
C LYS A 219 17.68 -1.74 -0.19
N ARG A 220 16.74 -1.20 -0.97
CA ARG A 220 16.30 0.21 -0.87
C ARG A 220 15.45 0.46 0.37
N ALA A 221 14.62 -0.52 0.74
CA ALA A 221 13.71 -0.49 1.89
C ALA A 221 14.39 -0.73 3.24
N LEU A 222 15.53 -1.43 3.26
CA LEU A 222 16.33 -1.72 4.45
C LEU A 222 17.01 -0.47 5.00
#